data_AF-X6NFT5-F1
#
_entry.id   AF-X6NFT5-F1
#
_cell.length_a   1.000
_cell.length_b   1.000
_cell.length_c   1.000
_cell.angle_alpha   90.00
_cell.angle_beta   90.00
_cell.angle_gamma   90.00
#
_symmetry.space_group_name_H-M   'P 1'
#
loop_
_entity.id
_entity.type
_entity.pdbx_description
1 polymer ?
#
loop_
_entity_poly.entity_id
_entity_poly.type
_entity_poly.pdbx_seq_one_letter_code
_entity_poly.pdbx_strand_id
1 'polypeptide(L)'
;MNDKGEGKMHCMHRKGDEEDPTFAMCLHSLGIIPTNTLDNLFRERFLPFRPEDHFERVARTQTWFWQHKHPQVGQLANCCSDNPISFHNYKFTVAEFFRQLSDLYNIPEGVNGKKFEIPNKPSPFLHDLLPFKADPYMNIPEPPRGQIIWKGHSVGMGCFQCDILIQTIFKTIFSSMIFFDVNLFCLMLLFCGVANIQAF
;
A
#
# COMPACT_ATOMS: atom_id res chain seq x y z
N MET A 1 -16.62 -23.87 25.26
CA MET A 1 -15.56 -24.36 24.36
C MET A 1 -14.38 -23.41 24.50
N ASN A 2 -13.23 -23.96 24.90
CA ASN A 2 -12.00 -23.23 25.13
C ASN A 2 -11.39 -22.84 23.77
N ASP A 3 -11.49 -21.58 23.37
CA ASP A 3 -10.71 -21.05 22.26
C ASP A 3 -9.45 -20.39 22.82
N LYS A 4 -8.42 -21.22 23.04
CA LYS A 4 -7.07 -20.76 23.34
C LYS A 4 -6.39 -20.44 22.01
N GLY A 5 -6.50 -19.19 21.56
CA GLY A 5 -5.47 -18.54 20.75
C GLY A 5 -5.14 -19.18 19.40
N GLU A 6 -6.12 -19.70 18.65
CA GLU A 6 -5.93 -19.84 17.21
C GLU A 6 -6.09 -18.47 16.57
N GLY A 7 -4.99 -17.90 16.06
CA GLY A 7 -5.02 -16.63 15.35
C GLY A 7 -6.05 -16.69 14.22
N LYS A 8 -7.03 -15.79 14.24
CA LYS A 8 -8.04 -15.68 13.18
C LYS A 8 -7.31 -15.46 11.86
N MET A 9 -7.35 -16.44 10.95
CA MET A 9 -6.72 -16.30 9.64
C MET A 9 -7.50 -15.29 8.80
N HIS A 10 -7.00 -14.07 8.74
CA HIS A 10 -7.63 -12.96 8.00
C HIS A 10 -7.47 -13.11 6.48
N CYS A 11 -6.40 -13.78 6.05
CA CYS A 11 -6.00 -13.99 4.65
C CYS A 11 -6.44 -15.36 4.12
N MET A 12 -7.75 -15.57 3.95
CA MET A 12 -8.26 -16.81 3.38
C MET A 12 -9.42 -16.54 2.43
N HIS A 13 -9.54 -17.36 1.39
CA HIS A 13 -10.71 -17.36 0.52
C HIS A 13 -11.93 -17.85 1.30
N ARG A 14 -13.03 -17.09 1.27
CA ARG A 14 -14.31 -17.51 1.84
C ARG A 14 -15.36 -17.51 0.73
N LYS A 15 -16.23 -18.51 0.76
CA LYS A 15 -17.26 -18.68 -0.26
C LYS A 15 -18.26 -17.53 -0.17
N GLY A 16 -18.39 -16.77 -1.26
CA GLY A 16 -19.31 -15.64 -1.34
C GLY A 16 -18.73 -14.30 -0.90
N ASP A 17 -17.47 -14.26 -0.47
CA ASP A 17 -16.78 -13.00 -0.20
C ASP A 17 -16.38 -12.31 -1.51
N GLU A 18 -16.40 -10.98 -1.50
CA GLU A 18 -15.83 -10.15 -2.55
C GLU A 18 -14.30 -10.08 -2.41
N GLU A 19 -13.59 -10.03 -3.54
CA GLU A 19 -12.13 -10.10 -3.58
C GLU A 19 -11.47 -8.86 -2.97
N ASP A 20 -11.86 -7.65 -3.41
CA ASP A 20 -11.30 -6.39 -2.91
C ASP A 20 -11.44 -6.21 -1.38
N PRO A 21 -12.62 -6.41 -0.74
CA PRO A 21 -12.76 -6.30 0.71
C PRO A 21 -11.94 -7.37 1.45
N THR A 22 -11.88 -8.60 0.93
CA THR A 22 -11.11 -9.69 1.54
C THR A 22 -9.62 -9.40 1.48
N PHE A 23 -9.15 -8.91 0.34
CA PHE A 23 -7.77 -8.50 0.15
C PHE A 23 -7.42 -7.33 1.09
N ALA A 24 -8.29 -6.33 1.20
CA ALA A 24 -8.12 -5.21 2.13
C ALA A 24 -8.05 -5.67 3.60
N MET A 25 -8.90 -6.62 4.02
CA MET A 25 -8.85 -7.20 5.37
C MET A 25 -7.53 -7.93 5.64
N CYS A 26 -7.03 -8.67 4.65
CA CYS A 26 -5.74 -9.35 4.74
C CYS A 26 -4.58 -8.35 4.86
N LEU A 27 -4.50 -7.35 3.97
CA LEU A 27 -3.49 -6.30 4.03
C LEU A 27 -3.54 -5.56 5.37
N HIS A 28 -4.73 -5.21 5.83
CA HIS A 28 -4.91 -4.57 7.13
C HIS A 28 -4.38 -5.45 8.27
N SER A 29 -4.63 -6.76 8.24
CA SER A 29 -4.07 -7.72 9.21
C SER A 29 -2.55 -7.88 9.17
N LEU A 30 -1.89 -7.35 8.15
CA LEU A 30 -0.43 -7.27 8.04
C LEU A 30 0.09 -5.87 8.39
N GLY A 31 -0.77 -4.94 8.81
CA GLY A 31 -0.41 -3.54 9.07
C GLY A 31 -0.19 -2.73 7.80
N ILE A 32 -0.72 -3.19 6.65
CA ILE A 32 -0.67 -2.47 5.38
C ILE A 32 -1.99 -1.73 5.20
N ILE A 33 -1.95 -0.39 5.22
CA ILE A 33 -3.13 0.46 5.09
C ILE A 33 -3.14 1.12 3.71
N PRO A 34 -4.31 1.20 3.04
CA PRO A 34 -4.46 1.97 1.81
C PRO A 34 -4.13 3.45 2.03
N THR A 35 -3.39 4.01 1.09
CA THR A 35 -2.99 5.42 1.10
C THR A 35 -3.98 6.25 0.30
N ASN A 36 -4.06 7.55 0.59
CA ASN A 36 -4.78 8.52 -0.22
C ASN A 36 -4.23 8.55 -1.65
N THR A 37 -5.10 8.20 -2.60
CA THR A 37 -4.81 8.26 -4.03
C THR A 37 -5.45 9.47 -4.71
N LEU A 38 -6.16 10.34 -3.99
CA LEU A 38 -6.70 11.58 -4.53
C LEU A 38 -5.59 12.59 -4.81
N ASP A 39 -5.83 13.50 -5.76
CA ASP A 39 -4.95 14.62 -6.01
C ASP A 39 -5.12 15.75 -4.96
N ASN A 40 -4.36 16.84 -5.13
CA ASN A 40 -4.34 17.99 -4.22
C ASN A 40 -5.71 18.68 -4.08
N LEU A 41 -6.61 18.44 -5.02
CA LEU A 41 -7.96 19.01 -5.08
C LEU A 41 -9.04 17.98 -4.73
N PHE A 42 -8.66 16.86 -4.11
CA PHE A 42 -9.55 15.74 -3.78
C PHE A 42 -10.24 15.11 -5.00
N ARG A 43 -9.56 15.09 -6.16
CA ARG A 43 -10.06 14.45 -7.38
C ARG A 43 -9.48 13.04 -7.55
N GLU A 44 -10.29 12.15 -8.13
CA GLU A 44 -9.96 10.75 -8.36
C GLU A 44 -8.95 10.55 -9.48
N ARG A 45 -8.02 9.61 -9.27
CA ARG A 45 -7.04 9.18 -10.28
C ARG A 45 -7.24 7.74 -10.75
N PHE A 46 -7.83 6.89 -9.92
CA PHE A 46 -8.21 5.52 -10.28
C PHE A 46 -9.72 5.50 -10.50
N LEU A 47 -10.14 5.34 -11.74
CA LEU A 47 -11.53 5.57 -12.16
C LEU A 47 -12.19 4.24 -12.57
N PRO A 48 -13.19 3.74 -11.83
CA PRO A 48 -13.82 2.45 -12.12
C PRO A 48 -14.77 2.47 -13.33
N PHE A 49 -15.00 3.66 -13.89
CA PHE A 49 -15.82 3.88 -15.09
C PHE A 49 -15.05 4.66 -16.14
N ARG A 50 -15.56 4.65 -17.38
CA ARG A 50 -14.95 5.36 -18.52
C ARG A 50 -15.11 6.88 -18.34
N PRO A 51 -14.25 7.72 -18.94
CA PRO A 51 -14.35 9.17 -18.79
C PRO A 51 -15.77 9.71 -19.01
N GLU A 52 -16.45 9.24 -20.06
CA GLU A 52 -17.77 9.69 -20.45
C GLU A 52 -18.82 9.41 -19.37
N ASP A 53 -18.71 8.24 -18.72
CA ASP A 53 -19.62 7.82 -17.63
C ASP A 53 -19.49 8.72 -16.39
N HIS A 54 -18.37 9.44 -16.22
CA HIS A 54 -18.21 10.42 -15.14
C HIS A 54 -18.83 11.78 -15.48
N PHE A 55 -18.94 12.14 -16.76
CA PHE A 55 -19.63 13.37 -17.19
C PHE A 55 -21.14 13.17 -17.31
N GLU A 56 -21.55 11.97 -17.74
CA GLU A 56 -22.94 11.56 -17.80
C GLU A 56 -23.48 11.28 -16.39
N ARG A 57 -24.80 11.42 -16.20
CA ARG A 57 -25.45 11.09 -14.93
C ARG A 57 -25.52 9.58 -14.75
N VAL A 58 -24.39 8.89 -14.55
CA VAL A 58 -24.45 7.55 -13.94
C VAL A 58 -25.21 7.73 -12.64
N ALA A 59 -26.35 7.03 -12.52
CA ALA A 59 -27.19 7.12 -11.35
C ALA A 59 -26.33 6.78 -10.13
N ARG A 60 -26.11 7.77 -9.26
CA ARG A 60 -25.43 7.57 -7.98
C ARG A 60 -26.38 6.83 -7.06
N THR A 61 -26.45 5.53 -7.31
CA THR A 61 -27.25 4.57 -6.58
C THR A 61 -26.71 4.41 -5.16
N GLN A 62 -27.48 3.73 -4.31
CA GLN A 62 -27.06 3.28 -2.98
C GLN A 62 -26.09 2.10 -3.06
N THR A 63 -25.21 2.06 -4.08
CA THR A 63 -24.18 1.02 -4.19
C THR A 63 -23.00 1.37 -3.28
N TRP A 64 -22.26 0.33 -2.89
CA TRP A 64 -21.12 0.44 -1.98
C TRP A 64 -20.10 1.48 -2.46
N PHE A 65 -19.85 1.58 -3.77
CA PHE A 65 -18.89 2.53 -4.34
C PHE A 65 -19.26 3.99 -4.03
N TRP A 66 -20.51 4.38 -4.29
CA TRP A 66 -20.96 5.75 -4.05
C TRP A 66 -21.07 6.08 -2.56
N GLN A 67 -21.45 5.09 -1.73
CA GLN A 67 -21.59 5.26 -0.28
C GLN A 67 -20.26 5.46 0.44
N HIS A 68 -19.19 4.79 -0.03
CA HIS A 68 -17.88 4.84 0.59
C HIS A 68 -16.91 5.81 -0.10
N LYS A 69 -17.41 6.63 -1.03
CA LYS A 69 -16.62 7.68 -1.67
C LYS A 69 -16.29 8.76 -0.64
N HIS A 70 -15.07 9.29 -0.71
CA HIS A 70 -14.66 10.37 0.18
C HIS A 70 -15.54 11.62 -0.03
N PRO A 71 -16.04 12.26 1.05
CA PRO A 71 -17.07 13.30 0.95
C PRO A 71 -16.60 14.58 0.24
N GLN A 72 -15.29 14.84 0.21
CA GLN A 72 -14.72 15.98 -0.52
C GLN A 72 -14.57 15.74 -2.02
N VAL A 73 -14.74 14.50 -2.51
CA VAL A 73 -14.60 14.26 -3.95
C VAL A 73 -15.77 14.89 -4.68
N GLY A 74 -15.42 15.71 -5.66
CA GLY A 74 -16.38 16.39 -6.52
C GLY A 74 -17.26 15.44 -7.32
N GLN A 75 -18.25 16.05 -7.96
CA GLN A 75 -19.25 15.36 -8.77
C GLN A 75 -19.08 15.73 -10.24
N LEU A 76 -19.45 14.80 -11.13
CA LEU A 76 -19.44 15.01 -12.58
C LEU A 76 -18.04 15.45 -13.04
N ALA A 77 -17.92 16.48 -13.87
CA ALA A 77 -16.63 17.02 -14.31
C ALA A 77 -15.66 17.38 -13.16
N ASN A 78 -16.15 17.64 -11.95
CA ASN A 78 -15.31 17.97 -10.80
C ASN A 78 -14.79 16.74 -10.04
N CYS A 79 -15.14 15.51 -10.43
CA CYS A 79 -14.68 14.30 -9.74
C CYS A 79 -13.21 13.99 -9.97
N CYS A 80 -12.69 14.38 -11.13
CA CYS A 80 -11.67 13.58 -11.79
C CYS A 80 -10.42 14.41 -12.07
N SER A 81 -9.27 13.83 -11.79
CA SER A 81 -7.98 14.51 -11.91
C SER A 81 -7.58 14.68 -13.38
N ASP A 82 -6.83 15.75 -13.68
CA ASP A 82 -6.23 15.96 -15.01
C ASP A 82 -5.09 14.96 -15.31
N ASN A 83 -4.66 14.23 -14.28
CA ASN A 83 -3.64 13.19 -14.35
C ASN A 83 -4.20 11.85 -13.81
N PRO A 84 -5.15 11.22 -14.53
CA PRO A 84 -5.66 9.92 -14.15
C PRO A 84 -4.60 8.84 -14.32
N ILE A 85 -4.68 7.78 -13.52
CA ILE A 85 -3.82 6.61 -13.56
C ILE A 85 -4.50 5.46 -14.32
N SER A 86 -5.79 5.27 -14.12
CA SER A 86 -6.54 4.20 -14.78
C SER A 86 -8.00 4.54 -15.01
N PHE A 87 -8.55 3.92 -16.05
CA PHE A 87 -9.97 3.85 -16.35
C PHE A 87 -10.37 2.38 -16.50
N HIS A 88 -11.61 2.04 -16.15
CA HIS A 88 -12.13 0.68 -16.23
C HIS A 88 -13.41 0.61 -17.09
N ASN A 89 -13.96 -0.60 -17.24
CA ASN A 89 -15.21 -0.88 -17.96
C ASN A 89 -15.15 -0.74 -19.50
N TYR A 90 -14.03 -1.15 -20.10
CA TYR A 90 -13.91 -1.33 -21.56
C TYR A 90 -14.13 -2.80 -21.93
N LYS A 91 -15.02 -3.07 -22.88
CA LYS A 91 -15.36 -4.44 -23.34
C LYS A 91 -14.91 -4.73 -24.78
N PHE A 92 -15.08 -3.77 -25.67
CA PHE A 92 -14.74 -3.86 -27.09
C PHE A 92 -13.87 -2.66 -27.49
N THR A 93 -13.18 -2.76 -28.63
CA THR A 93 -12.35 -1.68 -29.23
C THR A 93 -11.34 -1.02 -28.26
N VAL A 94 -10.80 -1.79 -27.30
CA VAL A 94 -9.88 -1.30 -26.27
C VAL A 94 -8.66 -0.59 -26.87
N ALA A 95 -8.15 -1.05 -28.01
CA ALA A 95 -6.99 -0.43 -28.68
C ALA A 95 -7.28 0.97 -29.26
N GLU A 96 -8.53 1.29 -29.60
CA GLU A 96 -8.92 2.61 -30.08
C GLU A 96 -9.10 3.57 -28.90
N PHE A 97 -9.81 3.12 -27.86
CA PHE A 97 -9.96 3.90 -26.62
C PHE A 97 -8.61 4.17 -25.95
N PHE A 98 -7.72 3.17 -25.91
CA PHE A 98 -6.38 3.37 -25.36
C PHE A 98 -5.60 4.46 -26.10
N ARG A 99 -5.67 4.50 -27.44
CA ARG A 99 -5.03 5.56 -28.23
C ARG A 99 -5.64 6.93 -27.92
N GLN A 100 -6.96 7.05 -27.91
CA GLN A 100 -7.65 8.29 -27.57
C GLN A 100 -7.29 8.79 -26.15
N LEU A 101 -7.29 7.90 -25.16
CA LEU A 101 -6.89 8.23 -23.80
C LEU A 101 -5.42 8.62 -23.72
N SER A 102 -4.54 7.94 -24.45
CA SER A 102 -3.12 8.27 -24.49
C SER A 102 -2.89 9.65 -25.11
N ASP A 103 -3.58 9.98 -26.20
CA ASP A 103 -3.49 11.29 -26.86
C ASP A 103 -4.07 12.42 -26.00
N LEU A 104 -4.95 12.10 -25.04
CA LEU A 104 -5.53 13.07 -24.11
C LEU A 104 -4.69 13.24 -22.84
N TYR A 105 -4.28 12.13 -22.21
CA TYR A 105 -3.69 12.13 -20.88
C TYR A 105 -2.17 11.95 -20.87
N ASN A 106 -1.55 11.39 -21.91
CA ASN A 106 -0.09 11.20 -22.00
C ASN A 106 0.59 12.24 -22.89
N ILE A 107 0.04 13.46 -22.94
CA ILE A 107 0.66 14.60 -23.64
C ILE A 107 1.78 15.24 -22.79
N PRO A 108 2.77 15.90 -23.44
CA PRO A 108 3.81 16.63 -22.73
C PRO A 108 3.24 17.72 -21.81
N GLU A 109 3.96 18.02 -20.73
CA GLU A 109 3.63 19.13 -19.84
C GLU A 109 3.60 20.47 -20.60
N GLY A 110 2.63 21.33 -20.27
CA GLY A 110 2.39 22.62 -20.92
C GLY A 110 1.48 22.56 -22.14
N VAL A 111 1.31 21.40 -22.77
CA VAL A 111 0.37 21.23 -23.90
C VAL A 111 -1.07 21.28 -23.37
N ASN A 112 -1.93 22.09 -23.99
CA ASN A 112 -3.33 22.31 -23.58
C ASN A 112 -3.48 22.68 -22.08
N GLY A 113 -2.47 23.32 -21.48
CA GLY A 113 -2.47 23.67 -20.06
C GLY A 113 -2.26 22.49 -19.10
N LYS A 114 -1.87 21.30 -19.60
CA LYS A 114 -1.56 20.15 -18.75
C LYS A 114 -0.39 20.47 -17.83
N LYS A 115 -0.60 20.24 -16.54
CA LYS A 115 0.42 20.37 -15.50
C LYS A 115 0.57 19.02 -14.79
N PHE A 116 1.79 18.53 -14.69
CA PHE A 116 2.05 17.30 -13.95
C PHE A 116 2.26 17.66 -12.47
N GLU A 117 1.24 17.46 -11.66
CA GLU A 117 1.35 17.67 -10.23
C GLU A 117 1.96 16.44 -9.57
N ILE A 118 2.99 16.66 -8.76
CA ILE A 118 3.55 15.61 -7.92
C ILE A 118 2.41 15.10 -7.01
N PRO A 119 2.15 13.78 -6.98
CA PRO A 119 1.19 13.21 -6.05
C PRO A 119 1.42 13.72 -4.63
N ASN A 120 0.33 13.97 -3.90
CA ASN A 120 0.41 14.15 -2.46
C ASN A 120 1.29 13.06 -1.85
N LYS A 121 2.09 13.45 -0.85
CA LYS A 121 2.80 12.47 -0.02
C LYS A 121 1.75 11.46 0.48
N PRO A 122 2.05 10.14 0.44
CA PRO A 122 1.14 9.13 0.96
C PRO A 122 0.67 9.52 2.35
N SER A 123 -0.62 9.82 2.46
CA SER A 123 -1.31 10.02 3.73
C SER A 123 -2.28 8.87 3.89
N PRO A 124 -2.53 8.37 5.11
CA PRO A 124 -3.63 7.44 5.32
C PRO A 124 -4.93 8.05 4.79
N PHE A 125 -5.79 7.25 4.16
CA PHE A 125 -7.13 7.69 3.72
C PHE A 125 -8.05 8.01 4.91
N LEU A 126 -7.57 7.75 6.13
CA LEU A 126 -8.34 7.79 7.35
C LEU A 126 -9.01 9.14 7.50
N HIS A 127 -10.29 9.15 7.13
CA HIS A 127 -11.30 10.07 7.57
C HIS A 127 -10.94 10.52 8.98
N ASP A 128 -10.90 11.84 9.20
CA ASP A 128 -10.59 12.43 10.51
C ASP A 128 -11.51 11.94 11.65
N LEU A 129 -12.48 11.05 11.35
CA LEU A 129 -13.38 10.38 12.27
C LEU A 129 -13.43 8.87 11.95
N LEU A 130 -12.38 8.15 12.32
CA LEU A 130 -12.52 6.71 12.51
C LEU A 130 -13.40 6.44 13.75
N PRO A 131 -14.30 5.44 13.74
CA PRO A 131 -15.02 5.02 14.93
C PRO A 131 -14.12 4.32 15.97
N PHE A 132 -12.83 4.17 15.64
CA PHE A 132 -11.81 3.58 16.49
C PHE A 132 -10.53 4.43 16.46
N LYS A 133 -9.75 4.35 17.55
CA LYS A 133 -8.45 5.01 17.63
C LYS A 133 -7.41 4.19 16.86
N ALA A 134 -6.93 4.70 15.75
CA ALA A 134 -5.77 4.12 15.07
C ALA A 134 -4.48 4.49 15.82
N ASP A 135 -3.56 3.54 15.93
CA ASP A 135 -2.20 3.80 16.38
C ASP A 135 -1.46 4.74 15.39
N PRO A 136 -0.57 5.65 15.84
CA PRO A 136 0.13 6.60 14.94
C PRO A 136 1.00 5.93 13.86
N TYR A 137 1.38 4.67 14.07
CA TYR A 137 2.10 3.85 13.11
C TYR A 137 1.20 2.85 12.41
N MET A 138 -0.11 2.97 12.62
CA MET A 138 -1.15 2.21 11.98
C MET A 138 -1.01 0.70 12.23
N ASN A 139 -0.51 0.33 13.41
CA ASN A 139 -0.51 -1.06 13.82
C ASN A 139 -1.95 -1.58 13.99
N ILE A 140 -2.16 -2.86 13.70
CA ILE A 140 -3.46 -3.52 13.89
C ILE A 140 -3.87 -3.40 15.37
N PRO A 141 -5.15 -3.14 15.67
CA PRO A 141 -5.66 -3.26 17.04
C PRO A 141 -5.45 -4.70 17.53
N GLU A 142 -4.63 -4.86 18.58
CA GLU A 142 -4.28 -6.16 19.19
C GLU A 142 -3.64 -7.16 18.19
N PRO A 143 -2.41 -6.91 17.72
CA PRO A 143 -1.69 -7.85 16.85
C PRO A 143 -1.56 -9.24 17.51
N PRO A 144 -1.46 -10.32 16.73
CA PRO A 144 -0.99 -11.61 17.23
C PRO A 144 0.27 -11.51 18.08
N ARG A 145 0.29 -12.24 19.21
CA ARG A 145 1.50 -12.39 20.05
C ARG A 145 2.65 -12.92 19.19
N GLY A 146 3.81 -12.26 19.25
CA GLY A 146 4.98 -12.62 18.45
C GLY A 146 5.16 -11.78 17.18
N GLN A 147 4.15 -11.03 16.73
CA GLN A 147 4.25 -10.22 15.53
C GLN A 147 5.22 -9.05 15.71
N ILE A 148 6.07 -8.81 14.70
CA ILE A 148 6.94 -7.63 14.66
C ILE A 148 6.13 -6.44 14.15
N ILE A 149 6.10 -5.38 14.95
CA ILE A 149 5.36 -4.15 14.67
C ILE A 149 6.29 -2.93 14.77
N TRP A 150 5.99 -1.86 14.04
CA TRP A 150 6.75 -0.62 14.13
C TRP A 150 6.24 0.20 15.32
N LYS A 151 7.13 0.48 16.30
CA LYS A 151 6.79 1.23 17.53
C LYS A 151 7.29 2.67 17.52
N GLY A 152 7.70 3.18 16.36
CA GLY A 152 8.17 4.55 16.18
C GLY A 152 9.67 4.72 16.16
N HIS A 153 10.13 5.91 15.78
CA HIS A 153 11.55 6.20 15.54
C HIS A 153 12.47 5.97 16.76
N SER A 154 11.95 6.13 17.98
CA SER A 154 12.71 5.94 19.22
C SER A 154 12.89 4.47 19.62
N VAL A 155 11.98 3.59 19.16
CA VAL A 155 11.97 2.16 19.52
C VAL A 155 12.34 1.27 18.34
N GLY A 156 11.99 1.68 17.12
CA GLY A 156 12.12 0.90 15.90
C GLY A 156 11.11 -0.25 15.80
N MET A 157 11.53 -1.35 15.20
CA MET A 157 10.76 -2.59 15.13
C MET A 157 10.76 -3.30 16.48
N GLY A 158 9.59 -3.73 16.97
CA GLY A 158 9.48 -4.44 18.23
C GLY A 158 8.43 -5.54 18.19
N CYS A 159 8.66 -6.62 18.93
CA CYS A 159 7.66 -7.68 19.04
C CYS A 159 6.44 -7.24 19.89
N PHE A 160 5.24 -7.62 19.47
CA PHE A 160 4.01 -7.50 20.22
C PHE A 160 3.84 -8.67 21.21
N GLN A 161 3.68 -8.35 22.50
CA GLN A 161 3.44 -9.31 23.59
C GLN A 161 4.42 -10.51 23.68
N CYS A 162 5.65 -10.38 23.17
CA CYS A 162 6.70 -11.37 23.40
C CYS A 162 7.16 -11.39 24.86
N ASP A 163 7.48 -12.57 25.39
CA ASP A 163 8.19 -12.70 26.66
C ASP A 163 9.58 -12.07 26.56
N ILE A 164 10.03 -11.46 27.66
CA ILE A 164 11.27 -10.69 27.77
C ILE A 164 12.51 -11.51 27.34
N LEU A 165 12.46 -12.84 27.46
CA LEU A 165 13.56 -13.73 27.07
C LEU A 165 13.89 -13.67 25.56
N ILE A 166 12.90 -13.43 24.69
CA ILE A 166 13.08 -13.38 23.23
C ILE A 166 13.66 -12.03 22.77
N GLN A 167 13.43 -10.95 23.53
CA GLN A 167 13.94 -9.62 23.18
C GLN A 167 15.47 -9.52 23.32
N THR A 168 16.06 -10.30 24.22
CA THR A 168 17.51 -10.25 24.51
C THR A 168 18.33 -10.93 23.41
N ILE A 169 17.80 -11.99 22.78
CA ILE A 169 18.50 -12.71 21.71
C ILE A 169 18.68 -11.82 20.46
N PHE A 170 17.65 -11.05 20.07
CA PHE A 170 17.74 -10.18 18.89
C PHE A 170 18.60 -8.92 19.10
N LYS A 171 18.57 -8.31 20.30
CA LYS A 171 19.49 -7.21 20.61
C LYS A 171 20.95 -7.64 20.55
N THR A 172 21.25 -8.86 20.97
CA THR A 172 22.63 -9.38 20.98
C THR A 172 23.12 -9.66 19.56
N ILE A 173 22.29 -10.26 18.69
CA ILE A 173 22.65 -10.57 17.30
C ILE A 173 22.87 -9.30 16.46
N PHE A 174 21.97 -8.31 16.56
CA PHE A 174 22.14 -7.06 15.80
C PHE A 174 23.25 -6.16 16.36
N SER A 175 23.49 -6.14 17.68
CA SER A 175 24.61 -5.41 18.26
C SER A 175 25.96 -6.05 17.91
N SER A 176 26.02 -7.36 17.67
CA SER A 176 27.24 -8.04 17.22
C SER A 176 27.54 -7.87 15.72
N MET A 177 26.55 -7.53 14.90
CA MET A 177 26.76 -7.29 13.46
C MET A 177 27.20 -5.85 13.13
N ILE A 178 26.98 -4.89 14.05
CA ILE A 178 27.38 -3.48 13.85
C ILE A 178 28.84 -3.23 14.27
N PHE A 179 29.51 -4.22 14.88
CA PHE A 179 30.93 -4.14 15.27
C PHE A 179 31.89 -4.93 14.35
N PHE A 180 31.50 -5.24 13.11
CA PHE A 180 32.49 -5.57 12.09
C PHE A 180 32.97 -4.29 11.40
N ASP A 181 34.06 -3.80 11.99
CA ASP A 181 35.00 -2.80 11.52
C ASP A 181 34.99 -2.63 9.98
N VAL A 182 34.64 -1.42 9.54
CA VAL A 182 34.64 -0.99 8.14
C VAL A 182 36.05 -1.04 7.52
N ASN A 183 37.09 -1.30 8.32
CA ASN A 183 38.46 -1.48 7.86
C ASN A 183 38.84 -2.93 7.46
N LEU A 184 38.00 -3.94 7.72
CA LEU A 184 38.34 -5.34 7.38
C LEU A 184 37.70 -5.84 6.07
N PHE A 185 36.86 -5.03 5.42
CA PHE A 185 36.28 -5.40 4.12
C PHE A 185 37.24 -5.18 2.93
N CYS A 186 38.33 -4.43 3.14
CA CYS A 186 39.30 -4.16 2.08
C CYS A 186 40.41 -5.23 1.95
N LEU A 187 40.54 -6.17 2.91
CA LEU A 187 41.61 -7.17 2.91
C LEU A 187 41.17 -8.58 2.46
N MET A 188 39.87 -8.86 2.38
CA MET A 188 39.35 -10.18 1.97
C MET A 188 39.15 -10.36 0.45
N LEU A 189 39.49 -9.37 -0.37
CA LEU A 189 39.48 -9.49 -1.84
C LEU A 189 40.87 -9.79 -2.44
N LEU A 190 41.89 -10.04 -1.63
CA LEU A 190 43.27 -10.28 -2.09
C LEU A 190 43.83 -11.70 -1.87
N PHE A 191 43.04 -12.63 -1.33
CA PHE A 191 43.50 -14.02 -1.09
C PHE A 191 42.50 -15.11 -1.53
N CYS A 192 41.93 -14.97 -2.73
CA CYS A 192 41.33 -16.12 -3.40
C CYS A 192 41.74 -16.15 -4.88
N GLY A 193 43.05 -16.22 -5.09
CA GLY A 193 43.66 -16.50 -6.38
C GLY A 193 44.71 -17.59 -6.21
N VAL A 194 44.56 -18.65 -7.02
CA VAL A 194 45.58 -19.60 -7.50
C VAL A 194 45.79 -20.92 -6.73
N ALA A 195 45.54 -22.00 -7.48
CA ALA A 195 46.11 -23.37 -7.45
C ALA A 195 45.58 -24.37 -6.39
N ASN A 196 45.38 -25.67 -6.66
CA ASN A 196 45.52 -26.55 -7.83
C ASN A 196 44.85 -27.91 -7.45
N ILE A 197 44.07 -28.56 -8.32
CA ILE A 197 44.42 -29.75 -9.15
C ILE A 197 44.75 -31.06 -8.37
N GLN A 198 43.97 -32.11 -8.71
CA GLN A 198 44.21 -33.58 -8.66
C GLN A 198 44.25 -34.29 -7.29
N ALA A 199 43.88 -35.57 -7.11
CA ALA A 199 43.33 -36.64 -7.96
C ALA A 199 42.83 -37.79 -7.05
N PHE A 200 41.71 -38.44 -7.40
CA PHE A 200 41.51 -39.88 -7.64
C PHE A 200 40.02 -40.16 -7.82
#